data_AF-A0A7L5C910-F1
#
_entry.id   AF-A0A7L5C910-F1
#
_cell.length_a   1.000
_cell.length_b   1.000
_cell.length_c   1.000
_cell.angle_alpha   90.00
_cell.angle_beta   90.00
_cell.angle_gamma   90.00
#
_symmetry.space_group_name_H-M   'P 1'
#
loop_
_entity.id
_entity.type
_entity.pdbx_description
1 polymer ?
#
loop_
_entity_poly.entity_id
_entity_poly.type
_entity_poly.pdbx_seq_one_letter_code
_entity_poly.pdbx_strand_id
1 'polypeptide(L)'
;MDINTISSTLINNSLPIIVAFNVLIHIFCGLGIAKDIPKVLERRLTTILLPKNIWILVGIVFGIWGLLIYWLFHHSTISRG
;
A
#
# COMPACT_ATOMS: atom_id res chain seq x y z
N MET A 1 2.06 -0.40 41.13
CA MET A 1 2.16 0.17 39.78
C MET A 1 0.79 0.74 39.46
N ASP A 2 0.68 2.04 39.24
CA ASP A 2 -0.59 2.68 38.93
C ASP A 2 -1.04 2.36 37.50
N ILE A 3 -2.34 2.48 37.26
CA ILE A 3 -2.97 2.15 35.97
C ILE A 3 -2.35 2.95 34.81
N ASN A 4 -1.89 4.18 35.07
CA ASN A 4 -1.30 5.05 34.05
C ASN A 4 0.08 4.52 33.62
N THR A 5 0.91 4.07 34.56
CA THR A 5 2.23 3.48 34.25
C THR A 5 2.10 2.16 33.49
N ILE A 6 1.10 1.33 33.81
CA ILE A 6 0.84 0.10 33.06
C ILE A 6 0.43 0.43 31.62
N SER A 7 -0.48 1.39 31.44
CA SER A 7 -0.95 1.82 30.12
C SER A 7 0.18 2.40 29.26
N SER A 8 0.99 3.32 29.80
CA SER A 8 2.10 3.94 29.07
C SER A 8 3.16 2.91 28.68
N THR A 9 3.44 1.95 29.56
CA THR A 9 4.39 0.87 29.27
C THR A 9 3.88 -0.03 28.15
N LEU A 10 2.59 -0.40 28.17
CA LEU A 10 2.00 -1.21 27.10
C LEU A 10 2.02 -0.50 25.74
N ILE A 11 1.69 0.79 25.70
CA ILE A 11 1.73 1.60 24.47
C ILE A 11 3.16 1.66 23.93
N ASN A 12 4.15 2.00 24.77
CA ASN A 12 5.53 2.15 24.34
C ASN A 12 6.14 0.84 23.80
N ASN A 13 5.76 -0.31 24.35
CA ASN A 13 6.24 -1.61 23.88
C ASN A 13 5.50 -2.10 22.62
N SER A 14 4.23 -1.73 22.43
CA SER A 14 3.43 -2.17 21.27
C SER A 14 3.65 -1.31 20.03
N LEU A 15 3.94 -0.01 20.18
CA LEU A 15 4.14 0.91 19.07
C LEU A 15 5.21 0.44 18.06
N PRO A 16 6.42 -0.02 18.46
CA PRO A 16 7.42 -0.50 17.50
C PRO A 16 6.95 -1.69 16.67
N ILE A 17 6.20 -2.60 17.29
CA ILE A 17 5.64 -3.78 16.62
C ILE A 17 4.61 -3.36 15.58
N ILE A 18 3.69 -2.47 15.96
CA ILE A 18 2.68 -1.93 15.05
C ILE A 18 3.35 -1.22 13.87
N VAL A 19 4.38 -0.41 14.12
CA VAL A 19 5.13 0.29 13.07
C VAL A 19 5.81 -0.70 12.13
N ALA A 20 6.43 -1.75 12.65
CA ALA A 20 7.09 -2.78 11.83
C ALA A 20 6.08 -3.48 10.89
N PHE A 21 4.92 -3.89 11.40
CA PHE A 21 3.87 -4.47 10.57
C PHE A 21 3.33 -3.47 9.55
N ASN A 22 3.16 -2.20 9.94
CA ASN A 22 2.70 -1.16 9.02
C ASN A 22 3.67 -0.98 7.84
N VAL A 23 4.99 -0.92 8.11
CA VAL A 23 6.01 -0.83 7.06
C VAL A 23 5.98 -2.06 6.15
N LEU A 24 5.86 -3.26 6.70
CA LEU A 24 5.76 -4.49 5.91
C LEU A 24 4.53 -4.47 4.99
N ILE A 25 3.37 -4.01 5.48
CA ILE A 25 2.16 -3.87 4.67
C ILE A 25 2.40 -2.92 3.49
N HIS A 26 3.07 -1.78 3.72
CA HIS A 26 3.38 -0.82 2.65
C HIS A 26 4.32 -1.43 1.60
N ILE A 27 5.34 -2.18 2.03
CA ILE A 27 6.24 -2.89 1.12
C ILE A 27 5.47 -3.92 0.29
N PHE A 28 4.61 -4.73 0.92
CA PHE A 28 3.80 -5.72 0.20
C PHE A 28 2.82 -5.08 -0.78
N CYS A 29 2.23 -3.93 -0.45
CA CYS A 29 1.38 -3.18 -1.37
C CYS A 29 2.17 -2.71 -2.60
N GLY A 30 3.34 -2.11 -2.40
CA GLY A 30 4.23 -1.71 -3.50
C GLY A 30 4.67 -2.88 -4.38
N LEU A 31 5.06 -4.00 -3.78
CA LEU A 31 5.44 -5.22 -4.51
C LEU A 31 4.27 -5.83 -5.27
N GLY A 32 3.06 -5.81 -4.70
CA GLY A 32 1.84 -6.27 -5.35
C GLY A 32 1.57 -5.50 -6.64
N ILE A 33 1.68 -4.18 -6.59
CA ILE A 33 1.56 -3.30 -7.78
C ILE A 33 2.71 -3.59 -8.78
N ALA A 34 3.95 -3.69 -8.30
CA ALA A 34 5.11 -3.96 -9.14
C ALA A 34 4.98 -5.27 -9.93
N LYS A 35 4.44 -6.32 -9.28
CA LYS A 35 4.18 -7.62 -9.90
C LYS A 35 3.05 -7.56 -10.94
N ASP A 36 2.08 -6.67 -10.77
CA ASP A 36 0.91 -6.54 -11.64
C ASP A 36 1.16 -5.67 -12.89
N ILE A 37 2.06 -4.68 -12.79
CA ILE A 37 2.40 -3.77 -13.89
C ILE A 37 2.71 -4.47 -15.24
N PRO A 38 3.52 -5.54 -15.30
CA PRO A 38 3.79 -6.24 -16.56
C PRO A 38 2.50 -6.75 -17.23
N LYS A 39 1.55 -7.27 -16.44
CA LYS A 39 0.27 -7.78 -16.96
C LYS A 39 -0.62 -6.66 -17.51
N VAL A 40 -0.60 -5.48 -16.88
CA VAL A 40 -1.31 -4.29 -17.36
C VAL A 40 -0.71 -3.82 -18.68
N LEU A 41 0.63 -3.75 -18.76
CA LEU A 41 1.33 -3.30 -19.95
C LEU A 41 1.18 -4.27 -21.14
N GLU A 42 1.17 -5.58 -20.88
CA GLU A 42 0.90 -6.63 -21.89
C GLU A 42 -0.50 -6.50 -22.51
N ARG A 43 -1.49 -6.02 -21.74
CA ARG A 43 -2.85 -5.73 -22.24
C ARG A 43 -2.93 -4.43 -23.06
N ARG A 44 -1.78 -3.80 -23.38
CA ARG A 44 -1.67 -2.47 -24.01
C ARG A 44 -2.40 -1.36 -23.26
N LEU A 45 -2.73 -1.59 -21.99
CA LEU A 45 -3.25 -0.56 -21.11
C LEU A 45 -2.05 0.28 -20.67
N THR A 46 -2.03 1.55 -21.05
CA THR A 46 -1.10 2.50 -20.43
C THR A 46 -1.52 2.69 -18.98
N THR A 47 -0.56 2.79 -18.06
CA THR A 47 -0.90 3.10 -16.67
C THR A 47 -1.61 4.46 -16.64
N ILE A 48 -2.87 4.47 -16.21
CA ILE A 48 -3.72 5.65 -16.24
C ILE A 48 -3.18 6.65 -15.19
N LEU A 49 -3.20 7.95 -15.54
CA LEU A 49 -2.70 9.10 -14.76
C LEU A 49 -1.20 9.19 -14.51
N LEU A 50 -0.56 8.09 -14.11
CA LEU A 50 0.83 8.08 -13.65
C LEU A 50 1.63 6.99 -14.35
N PRO A 51 2.93 7.20 -14.61
CA PRO A 51 3.82 6.17 -15.12
C PRO A 51 4.00 5.03 -14.12
N LYS A 52 4.30 3.83 -14.63
CA LYS A 52 4.43 2.58 -13.89
C LYS A 52 5.25 2.68 -12.59
N ASN A 53 6.38 3.38 -12.60
CA ASN A 53 7.26 3.49 -11.43
C ASN A 53 6.60 4.29 -10.29
N ILE A 54 5.74 5.25 -10.63
CA ILE A 54 5.07 6.10 -9.63
C ILE A 54 3.95 5.32 -8.95
N TRP A 55 3.26 4.41 -9.64
CA TRP A 55 2.27 3.54 -9.00
C TRP A 55 2.87 2.62 -7.93
N ILE A 56 4.10 2.12 -8.15
CA ILE A 56 4.84 1.35 -7.13
C ILE A 56 5.11 2.24 -5.91
N LEU A 57 5.59 3.47 -6.14
CA LEU A 57 5.84 4.43 -5.06
C LEU A 57 4.57 4.76 -4.28
N VAL A 58 3.44 4.96 -4.98
CA VAL A 58 2.13 5.20 -4.36
C VAL A 58 1.73 4.03 -3.45
N GLY A 59 1.95 2.78 -3.88
CA GLY A 59 1.72 1.61 -3.02
C GLY A 59 2.61 1.56 -1.78
N ILE A 60 3.87 2.02 -1.89
CA ILE A 60 4.81 2.08 -0.76
C ILE A 60 4.50 3.23 0.20
N VAL A 61 3.98 4.37 -0.27
CA VAL A 61 3.75 5.55 0.58
C VAL A 61 2.36 5.52 1.21
N PHE A 62 1.34 5.13 0.45
CA PHE A 62 -0.06 5.11 0.91
C PHE A 62 -0.51 3.72 1.37
N GLY A 63 0.32 2.69 1.20
CA GLY A 63 0.04 1.33 1.64
C GLY A 63 -1.22 0.78 0.99
N ILE A 64 -2.14 0.32 1.84
CA ILE A 64 -3.40 -0.29 1.40
C ILE A 64 -4.27 0.67 0.58
N TRP A 65 -4.22 1.97 0.88
CA TRP A 65 -4.96 2.98 0.12
C TRP A 65 -4.39 3.18 -1.27
N GLY A 66 -3.06 3.18 -1.40
CA GLY A 66 -2.40 3.25 -2.71
C GLY A 66 -2.74 2.03 -3.57
N LEU A 67 -2.80 0.84 -2.97
CA LEU A 67 -3.23 -0.38 -3.64
C LEU A 67 -4.71 -0.33 -4.06
N LEU A 68 -5.59 0.17 -3.20
CA LEU A 68 -7.02 0.31 -3.51
C LEU A 68 -7.24 1.28 -4.68
N ILE A 69 -6.55 2.42 -4.67
CA ILE A 69 -6.61 3.40 -5.76
C ILE A 69 -6.10 2.74 -7.06
N TYR A 70 -4.94 2.07 -7.01
CA TYR A 70 -4.40 1.36 -8.17
C TYR A 70 -5.41 0.34 -8.74
N TRP A 71 -6.04 -0.45 -7.87
CA TRP A 71 -7.09 -1.40 -8.26
C TRP A 71 -8.24 -0.68 -8.96
N LEU A 72 -8.81 0.36 -8.34
CA LEU A 72 -9.94 1.10 -8.91
C LEU A 72 -9.64 1.65 -10.31
N PHE A 73 -8.41 2.07 -10.56
CA PHE A 73 -8.01 2.59 -11.88
C PHE A 73 -7.74 1.51 -12.92
N HIS A 74 -7.22 0.34 -12.55
CA HIS A 74 -6.72 -0.64 -13.52
C HIS A 74 -7.58 -1.91 -13.65
N HIS A 75 -8.32 -2.28 -12.61
CA HIS A 75 -9.10 -3.52 -12.54
C HIS A 75 -10.61 -3.30 -12.37
N SER A 76 -11.03 -2.13 -11.90
CA SER A 76 -12.46 -1.79 -11.82
C SER A 76 -12.98 -1.26 -13.15
N THR A 77 -14.30 -1.32 -13.35
CA THR A 77 -15.01 -0.91 -14.57
C THR A 77 -14.75 0.54 -14.99
N ILE A 78 -14.15 1.38 -14.13
CA ILE A 78 -13.63 2.72 -14.44
C ILE A 78 -12.61 2.69 -15.59
N SER A 79 -11.86 1.60 -15.78
CA SER A 79 -10.90 1.46 -16.88
C SER A 79 -11.53 1.09 -18.24
N ARG A 80 -12.85 0.83 -18.28
CA ARG A 80 -13.60 0.42 -19.48
C ARG A 80 -14.41 1.55 -20.12
N GLY A 81 -14.29 2.77 -19.61
CA GLY A 81 -14.94 3.98 -20.14
C GLY A 81 -14.20 4.56 -21.33
#